data_AF-A0A661HRJ7-F1
#
_entry.id   AF-A0A661HRJ7-F1
#
_cell.length_a   1.000
_cell.length_b   1.000
_cell.length_c   1.000
_cell.angle_alpha   90.00
_cell.angle_beta   90.00
_cell.angle_gamma   90.00
#
_symmetry.space_group_name_H-M   'P 1'
#
loop_
_entity.id
_entity.type
_entity.pdbx_description
1 polymer ?
#
loop_
_entity_poly.entity_id
_entity_poly.type
_entity_poly.pdbx_seq_one_letter_code
_entity_poly.pdbx_strand_id
1 'polypeptide(L)'
;AGLYYSYALFDAKNDPAFGLKAGKDAVSRFDYVNTGDKSMAVLGQAYLRYRGITQTEIIAGRQLVETFYTKSNDTKMIPNTFDGLVLATKVIPQTAIKLGYLYEQKLRDHTQSHSVLMYGDANSTDAVSPQWSENDDSAMHRGLTYTRLSAAGVSTHAPLIAGDLHNKSIKNLKIDASFYAVPDIVSQIMGEVNYKFNVANNISITPGFRYISQFDNGGGEIGGASIFGQLADKEGASHGYKDASSLDSQMIGARLVSKIDNYAINLGYTHIFDEADLVTPWRGFPTSGYTRSMARYNWFANTKSYRIQMTRNANKTGVYKDMFIELSLLYTDGDENKYVTIGDVNLKYADQIYYYAGFVQNLPILPELQWRLRLGYNDTDLEGWNNLDTRFELNYLF
;
A
#
# COMPACT_ATOMS: atom_id res chain seq x y z
N ALA A 1 9.29 20.70 9.87
CA ALA A 1 7.83 20.60 9.64
C ALA A 1 7.57 20.47 8.14
N GLY A 2 6.46 19.85 7.74
CA GLY A 2 6.03 19.78 6.35
C GLY A 2 4.56 20.17 6.23
N LEU A 3 4.28 21.31 5.61
CA LEU A 3 2.92 21.79 5.32
C LEU A 3 2.56 21.37 3.89
N TYR A 4 1.38 20.79 3.73
CA TYR A 4 0.87 20.35 2.44
C TYR A 4 -0.46 21.03 2.16
N TYR A 5 -0.65 21.43 0.91
CA TYR A 5 -1.89 22.03 0.43
C TYR A 5 -2.33 21.35 -0.87
N SER A 6 -3.62 21.08 -0.99
CA SER A 6 -4.24 20.65 -2.24
C SER A 6 -5.58 21.36 -2.45
N TYR A 7 -5.96 21.51 -3.71
CA TYR A 7 -7.26 22.03 -4.11
C TYR A 7 -7.79 21.25 -5.30
N ALA A 8 -9.04 20.81 -5.23
CA ALA A 8 -9.68 20.06 -6.30
C ALA A 8 -10.46 20.98 -7.25
N LEU A 9 -10.09 20.93 -8.54
CA LEU A 9 -10.72 21.69 -9.61
C LEU A 9 -11.77 20.82 -10.33
N PHE A 10 -12.97 20.75 -9.78
CA PHE A 10 -14.12 20.16 -10.46
C PHE A 10 -15.40 20.95 -10.18
N ASP A 11 -16.28 20.95 -11.17
CA ASP A 11 -17.64 21.46 -11.08
C ASP A 11 -18.59 20.30 -11.39
N ALA A 12 -19.19 19.73 -10.36
CA ALA A 12 -20.03 18.53 -10.47
C ALA A 12 -21.45 18.89 -10.05
N LYS A 13 -22.42 18.60 -10.94
CA LYS A 13 -23.86 18.83 -10.68
C LYS A 13 -24.45 17.86 -9.65
N ASN A 14 -23.84 16.67 -9.51
CA ASN A 14 -24.17 15.66 -8.51
C ASN A 14 -22.94 15.44 -7.62
N ASP A 15 -23.13 15.01 -6.37
CA ASP A 15 -22.03 14.70 -5.45
C ASP A 15 -21.06 13.66 -6.06
N PRO A 16 -19.82 14.06 -6.41
CA PRO A 16 -18.87 13.15 -7.03
C PRO A 16 -18.10 12.30 -6.00
N ALA A 17 -18.32 12.47 -4.69
CA ALA A 17 -17.50 11.85 -3.63
C ALA A 17 -17.35 10.34 -3.77
N PHE A 18 -18.42 9.64 -4.17
CA PHE A 18 -18.38 8.19 -4.44
C PHE A 18 -17.57 7.83 -5.69
N GLY A 19 -17.62 8.65 -6.74
CA GLY A 19 -16.91 8.45 -8.01
C GLY A 19 -15.44 8.89 -8.00
N LEU A 20 -15.03 9.71 -7.03
CA LEU A 20 -13.67 10.27 -6.91
C LEU A 20 -12.61 9.25 -6.46
N LYS A 21 -12.64 7.98 -6.90
CA LYS A 21 -11.68 6.96 -6.45
C LYS A 21 -10.20 7.33 -6.72
N ALA A 22 -9.89 7.81 -7.93
CA ALA A 22 -8.52 8.21 -8.30
C ALA A 22 -8.19 9.68 -7.95
N GLY A 23 -9.23 10.51 -7.80
CA GLY A 23 -9.16 11.95 -7.55
C GLY A 23 -9.31 12.36 -6.09
N LYS A 24 -9.70 11.45 -5.17
CA LYS A 24 -9.83 11.70 -3.72
C LYS A 24 -8.55 12.24 -3.09
N ASP A 25 -7.42 12.12 -3.77
CA ASP A 25 -6.13 12.59 -3.24
C ASP A 25 -5.91 14.11 -3.38
N ALA A 26 -6.86 14.84 -3.98
CA ALA A 26 -6.85 16.30 -4.08
C ALA A 26 -7.85 16.97 -3.11
N VAL A 27 -8.78 16.21 -2.53
CA VAL A 27 -9.85 16.70 -1.63
C VAL A 27 -10.22 15.66 -0.58
N SER A 28 -10.50 16.08 0.65
CA SER A 28 -11.04 15.18 1.67
C SER A 28 -12.49 14.84 1.35
N ARG A 29 -12.80 13.56 1.11
CA ARG A 29 -14.19 13.13 0.86
C ARG A 29 -15.06 13.40 2.08
N PHE A 30 -14.52 13.16 3.27
CA PHE A 30 -15.20 13.43 4.53
C PHE A 30 -15.53 14.91 4.66
N ASP A 31 -14.56 15.81 4.47
CA ASP A 31 -14.82 17.25 4.59
C ASP A 31 -15.78 17.71 3.48
N TYR A 32 -15.58 17.26 2.24
CA TYR A 32 -16.43 17.64 1.11
C TYR A 32 -17.91 17.32 1.33
N VAL A 33 -18.27 16.12 1.82
CA VAL A 33 -19.69 15.79 2.00
C VAL A 33 -20.33 16.39 3.24
N ASN A 34 -19.53 16.76 4.25
CA ASN A 34 -20.04 17.36 5.48
C ASN A 34 -20.08 18.90 5.41
N THR A 35 -19.14 19.54 4.71
CA THR A 35 -18.99 21.02 4.68
C THR A 35 -18.94 21.61 3.28
N GLY A 36 -18.75 20.80 2.23
CA GLY A 36 -18.53 21.26 0.85
C GLY A 36 -17.08 21.64 0.53
N ASP A 37 -16.14 21.42 1.45
CA ASP A 37 -14.75 21.86 1.29
C ASP A 37 -14.01 21.11 0.17
N LYS A 38 -13.39 21.89 -0.74
CA LYS A 38 -12.60 21.38 -1.88
C LYS A 38 -11.09 21.51 -1.68
N SER A 39 -10.66 22.04 -0.54
CA SER A 39 -9.25 22.25 -0.18
C SER A 39 -8.84 21.35 0.98
N MET A 40 -7.58 20.94 1.00
CA MET A 40 -6.94 20.38 2.18
C MET A 40 -5.70 21.19 2.52
N ALA A 41 -5.54 21.56 3.78
CA ALA A 41 -4.31 22.13 4.32
C ALA A 41 -3.91 21.31 5.55
N VAL A 42 -2.78 20.60 5.48
CA VAL A 42 -2.37 19.68 6.55
C VAL A 42 -0.92 19.85 6.95
N LEU A 43 -0.67 19.80 8.24
CA LEU A 43 0.65 19.61 8.79
C LEU A 43 1.00 18.12 8.75
N GLY A 44 1.69 17.69 7.68
CA GLY A 44 2.04 16.28 7.46
C GLY A 44 3.29 15.84 8.21
N GLN A 45 4.13 16.76 8.68
CA GLN A 45 5.28 16.40 9.51
C GLN A 45 5.50 17.43 10.63
N ALA A 46 5.54 16.96 11.87
CA ALA A 46 5.79 17.73 13.08
C ALA A 46 6.37 16.79 14.15
N TYR A 47 7.69 16.73 14.24
CA TYR A 47 8.37 15.78 15.09
C TYR A 47 9.62 16.36 15.76
N LEU A 48 10.00 15.74 16.87
CA LEU A 48 11.31 15.87 17.50
C LEU A 48 12.21 14.73 17.02
N ARG A 49 13.47 15.05 16.74
CA ARG A 49 14.48 14.09 16.29
C ARG A 49 15.69 14.15 17.22
N TYR A 50 16.00 13.02 17.83
CA TYR A 50 17.16 12.84 18.70
C TYR A 50 18.21 11.96 18.03
N ARG A 51 19.46 12.44 18.02
CA ARG A 51 20.64 11.77 17.44
C ARG A 51 21.82 11.72 18.40
N GLY A 52 21.57 11.81 19.71
CA GLY A 52 22.65 11.80 20.72
C GLY A 52 23.28 10.42 20.95
N ILE A 53 22.73 9.36 20.36
CA ILE A 53 23.30 8.01 20.40
C ILE A 53 23.96 7.72 19.05
N THR A 54 25.24 7.34 19.07
CA THR A 54 25.99 7.00 17.86
C THR A 54 25.24 5.98 17.00
N GLN A 55 25.10 6.28 15.69
CA GLN A 55 24.42 5.43 14.70
C GLN A 55 22.96 5.10 15.00
N THR A 56 22.32 5.83 15.92
CA THR A 56 20.92 5.64 16.29
C THR A 56 20.17 6.98 16.20
N GLU A 57 18.98 6.93 15.62
CA GLU A 57 18.06 8.04 15.52
C GLU A 57 16.73 7.66 16.16
N ILE A 58 16.17 8.56 16.96
CA ILE A 58 14.84 8.43 17.54
C ILE A 58 14.02 9.62 17.06
N ILE A 59 12.82 9.37 16.54
CA ILE A 59 11.90 10.39 16.05
C ILE A 59 10.55 10.22 16.75
N ALA A 60 10.05 11.26 17.39
CA ALA A 60 8.77 11.28 18.08
C ALA A 60 7.85 12.37 17.49
N GLY A 61 6.60 12.02 17.21
CA GLY A 61 5.59 12.91 16.62
C GLY A 61 5.22 12.52 15.19
N ARG A 62 4.55 13.44 14.49
CA ARG A 62 4.03 13.20 13.14
C ARG A 62 5.14 13.13 12.11
N GLN A 63 5.25 12.02 11.40
CA GLN A 63 6.34 11.80 10.45
C GLN A 63 5.96 10.87 9.30
N LEU A 64 6.79 10.89 8.26
CA LEU A 64 6.80 9.82 7.27
C LEU A 64 7.56 8.62 7.84
N VAL A 65 6.99 7.43 7.72
CA VAL A 65 7.62 6.20 8.16
C VAL A 65 7.92 5.36 6.93
N GLU A 66 9.19 4.99 6.78
CA GLU A 66 9.66 4.22 5.63
C GLU A 66 10.03 2.80 6.09
N THR A 67 9.04 1.92 6.19
CA THR A 67 9.26 0.47 6.32
C THR A 67 8.64 -0.27 5.12
N PHE A 68 8.84 -1.59 5.03
CA PHE A 68 8.12 -2.44 4.09
C PHE A 68 6.60 -2.24 4.18
N TYR A 69 6.07 -2.14 5.41
CA TYR A 69 4.63 -2.05 5.67
C TYR A 69 4.08 -0.63 5.69
N THR A 70 4.88 0.39 6.02
CA THR A 70 4.37 1.75 6.31
C THR A 70 4.81 2.81 5.30
N LYS A 71 5.45 2.38 4.21
CA LYS A 71 6.09 3.25 3.22
C LYS A 71 5.22 4.44 2.83
N SER A 72 5.80 5.65 2.83
CA SER A 72 5.05 6.81 2.37
C SER A 72 4.66 6.64 0.91
N ASN A 73 3.37 6.82 0.66
CA ASN A 73 2.80 6.74 -0.67
C ASN A 73 2.90 8.11 -1.34
N ASP A 74 4.05 8.39 -1.93
CA ASP A 74 4.33 9.60 -2.70
C ASP A 74 3.84 9.51 -4.16
N THR A 75 2.70 8.87 -4.39
CA THR A 75 2.12 8.78 -5.74
C THR A 75 1.14 9.92 -6.04
N LYS A 76 0.98 10.87 -5.10
CA LYS A 76 -0.09 11.88 -5.02
C LYS A 76 0.35 13.14 -4.23
N MET A 77 -0.56 14.11 -4.09
CA MET A 77 -0.29 15.46 -3.56
C MET A 77 0.14 15.50 -2.10
N ILE A 78 -0.52 14.73 -1.24
CA ILE A 78 -0.27 14.73 0.21
C ILE A 78 0.09 13.29 0.61
N PRO A 79 1.22 13.06 1.28
CA PRO A 79 1.61 11.72 1.71
C PRO A 79 0.75 11.25 2.89
N ASN A 80 0.66 9.93 3.07
CA ASN A 80 0.24 9.37 4.35
C ASN A 80 1.34 9.58 5.39
N THR A 81 0.94 9.90 6.61
CA THR A 81 1.85 10.18 7.72
C THR A 81 1.37 9.45 8.96
N PHE A 82 2.28 9.18 9.88
CA PHE A 82 1.97 8.51 11.13
C PHE A 82 2.37 9.37 12.32
N ASP A 83 1.55 9.33 13.35
CA ASP A 83 1.88 9.86 14.67
C ASP A 83 2.43 8.70 15.51
N GLY A 84 3.65 8.87 16.04
CA GLY A 84 4.32 7.75 16.70
C GLY A 84 5.75 8.00 17.13
N LEU A 85 6.37 6.93 17.62
CA LEU A 85 7.78 6.84 17.96
C LEU A 85 8.49 5.89 16.98
N VAL A 86 9.55 6.37 16.34
CA VAL A 86 10.37 5.58 15.42
C VAL A 86 11.81 5.56 15.90
N LEU A 87 12.40 4.38 15.96
CA LEU A 87 13.81 4.16 16.20
C LEU A 87 14.44 3.59 14.93
N ALA A 88 15.56 4.16 14.50
CA ALA A 88 16.38 3.64 13.41
C ALA A 88 17.83 3.52 13.87
N THR A 89 18.46 2.36 13.66
CA THR A 89 19.83 2.11 14.09
C THR A 89 20.64 1.34 13.06
N LYS A 90 21.95 1.64 13.03
CA LYS A 90 22.97 0.96 12.21
C LYS A 90 24.18 0.52 13.04
N VAL A 91 23.97 0.28 14.34
CA VAL A 91 25.04 -0.13 15.27
C VAL A 91 25.67 -1.46 14.87
N ILE A 92 24.90 -2.36 14.26
CA ILE A 92 25.41 -3.63 13.72
C ILE A 92 25.98 -3.37 12.31
N PRO A 93 27.26 -3.69 12.04
CA PRO A 93 27.85 -3.51 10.71
C PRO A 93 27.01 -4.13 9.59
N GLN A 94 26.88 -3.38 8.49
CA GLN A 94 26.13 -3.79 7.28
C GLN A 94 24.66 -4.19 7.54
N THR A 95 24.11 -3.79 8.68
CA THR A 95 22.74 -4.07 9.08
C THR A 95 22.05 -2.77 9.48
N ALA A 96 20.87 -2.53 8.91
CA ALA A 96 20.00 -1.42 9.31
C ALA A 96 18.74 -2.00 9.94
N ILE A 97 18.37 -1.47 11.10
CA ILE A 97 17.16 -1.85 11.83
C ILE A 97 16.30 -0.59 11.98
N LYS A 98 14.99 -0.74 11.75
CA LYS A 98 14.00 0.30 12.04
C LYS A 98 12.84 -0.33 12.80
N LEU A 99 12.37 0.33 13.84
CA LEU A 99 11.21 -0.05 14.65
C LEU A 99 10.31 1.16 14.81
N GLY A 100 9.00 0.96 14.78
CA GLY A 100 7.99 2.00 14.94
C GLY A 100 6.84 1.54 15.83
N TYR A 101 6.42 2.41 16.73
CA TYR A 101 5.14 2.34 17.44
C TYR A 101 4.29 3.50 16.95
N LEU A 102 3.30 3.21 16.12
CA LEU A 102 2.52 4.19 15.36
C LEU A 102 1.07 4.12 15.83
N TYR A 103 0.65 5.11 16.62
CA TYR A 103 -0.66 5.06 17.29
C TYR A 103 -1.80 5.63 16.43
N GLU A 104 -1.48 6.51 15.48
CA GLU A 104 -2.44 7.10 14.55
C GLU A 104 -1.85 7.22 13.14
N GLN A 105 -2.74 7.23 12.16
CA GLN A 105 -2.42 7.45 10.76
C GLN A 105 -3.27 8.60 10.21
N LYS A 106 -2.64 9.46 9.40
CA LYS A 106 -3.34 10.39 8.52
C LYS A 106 -3.23 9.87 7.09
N LEU A 107 -4.34 9.48 6.48
CA LEU A 107 -4.36 9.12 5.07
C LEU A 107 -4.12 10.33 4.16
N ARG A 108 -3.74 10.07 2.91
CA ARG A 108 -3.41 11.09 1.90
C ARG A 108 -4.57 12.05 1.58
N ASP A 109 -5.79 11.56 1.68
CA ASP A 109 -7.03 12.27 1.42
C ASP A 109 -7.73 12.71 2.70
N HIS A 110 -7.02 12.74 3.83
CA HIS A 110 -7.57 13.11 5.13
C HIS A 110 -6.87 14.34 5.70
N THR A 111 -7.64 15.17 6.38
CA THR A 111 -7.17 16.36 7.10
C THR A 111 -6.85 16.07 8.57
N GLN A 112 -7.45 15.03 9.14
CA GLN A 112 -7.24 14.56 10.51
C GLN A 112 -6.53 13.20 10.54
N SER A 113 -5.95 12.89 11.70
CA SER A 113 -5.46 11.55 12.02
C SER A 113 -6.59 10.70 12.58
N HIS A 114 -6.49 9.39 12.36
CA HIS A 114 -7.46 8.40 12.79
C HIS A 114 -6.74 7.09 13.17
N SER A 115 -7.52 6.10 13.64
CA SER A 115 -6.97 4.79 13.99
C SER A 115 -6.35 4.09 12.77
N VAL A 116 -5.25 3.37 12.98
CA VAL A 116 -4.47 2.76 11.90
C VAL A 116 -5.23 1.60 11.26
N LEU A 117 -5.98 0.82 12.05
CA LEU A 117 -6.77 -0.32 11.60
C LEU A 117 -8.20 -0.29 12.18
N MET A 118 -9.00 0.67 11.74
CA MET A 118 -10.43 0.72 12.02
C MET A 118 -11.17 1.33 10.83
N TYR A 119 -12.27 0.71 10.43
CA TYR A 119 -13.18 1.23 9.42
C TYR A 119 -14.35 1.95 10.09
N GLY A 120 -14.73 3.11 9.56
CA GLY A 120 -15.83 3.89 10.11
C GLY A 120 -17.19 3.24 9.85
N ASP A 121 -18.09 3.35 10.82
CA ASP A 121 -19.49 2.95 10.75
C ASP A 121 -20.39 3.99 11.45
N ALA A 122 -21.70 3.75 11.50
CA ALA A 122 -22.69 4.68 12.05
C ALA A 122 -22.43 5.09 13.52
N ASN A 123 -21.63 4.33 14.26
CA ASN A 123 -21.30 4.63 15.66
C ASN A 123 -19.92 5.30 15.81
N SER A 124 -19.21 5.54 14.72
CA SER A 124 -17.89 6.18 14.72
C SER A 124 -18.02 7.71 14.85
N THR A 125 -19.04 8.30 14.22
CA THR A 125 -19.33 9.74 14.26
C THR A 125 -20.76 10.02 13.77
N ASP A 126 -21.33 11.17 14.16
CA ASP A 126 -22.66 11.64 13.71
C ASP A 126 -22.66 12.31 12.30
N ALA A 127 -21.63 12.05 11.48
CA ALA A 127 -21.43 12.71 10.19
C ALA A 127 -22.25 12.08 9.04
N VAL A 128 -22.41 12.79 7.92
CA VAL A 128 -23.22 12.34 6.75
C VAL A 128 -22.62 11.11 6.02
N SER A 129 -21.36 10.77 6.30
CA SER A 129 -20.70 9.55 5.81
C SER A 129 -19.62 9.08 6.79
N PRO A 130 -20.02 8.41 7.88
CA PRO A 130 -19.11 8.01 8.96
C PRO A 130 -17.98 7.08 8.50
N GLN A 131 -18.19 6.31 7.42
CA GLN A 131 -17.18 5.42 6.86
C GLN A 131 -15.90 6.12 6.34
N TRP A 132 -15.94 7.45 6.16
CA TRP A 132 -14.80 8.25 5.74
C TRP A 132 -14.12 9.01 6.90
N SER A 133 -14.60 8.88 8.14
CA SER A 133 -13.94 9.50 9.30
C SER A 133 -12.70 8.73 9.77
N GLU A 134 -12.61 7.45 9.43
CA GLU A 134 -11.54 6.53 9.84
C GLU A 134 -10.74 6.03 8.63
N ASN A 135 -10.02 4.90 8.77
CA ASN A 135 -9.24 4.36 7.66
C ASN A 135 -10.17 3.90 6.52
N ASP A 136 -10.19 4.68 5.42
CA ASP A 136 -10.98 4.41 4.23
C ASP A 136 -10.11 4.07 3.00
N ASP A 137 -8.88 3.58 3.23
CA ASP A 137 -8.04 3.09 2.15
C ASP A 137 -8.75 1.95 1.40
N SER A 138 -8.48 1.85 0.09
CA SER A 138 -9.15 0.86 -0.76
C SER A 138 -8.84 -0.59 -0.34
N ALA A 139 -7.76 -0.83 0.40
CA ALA A 139 -7.40 -2.13 0.96
C ALA A 139 -7.67 -2.24 2.48
N MET A 140 -8.44 -1.32 3.07
CA MET A 140 -8.87 -1.44 4.47
C MET A 140 -9.81 -2.63 4.67
N HIS A 141 -9.61 -3.31 5.79
CA HIS A 141 -10.49 -4.39 6.26
C HIS A 141 -11.82 -3.81 6.79
N ARG A 142 -12.86 -3.81 5.96
CA ARG A 142 -14.15 -3.17 6.24
C ARG A 142 -15.01 -3.88 7.30
N GLY A 143 -14.62 -5.09 7.69
CA GLY A 143 -15.24 -5.81 8.81
C GLY A 143 -14.78 -5.32 10.19
N LEU A 144 -13.58 -4.70 10.27
CA LEU A 144 -13.02 -4.20 11.53
C LEU A 144 -13.56 -2.80 11.82
N THR A 145 -14.84 -2.73 12.15
CA THR A 145 -15.53 -1.46 12.41
C THR A 145 -15.47 -1.05 13.87
N TYR A 146 -15.69 0.24 14.15
CA TYR A 146 -15.79 0.75 15.53
C TYR A 146 -16.75 -0.07 16.40
N THR A 147 -17.95 -0.37 15.89
CA THR A 147 -18.98 -1.12 16.61
C THR A 147 -18.49 -2.52 16.97
N ARG A 148 -17.88 -3.23 16.02
CA ARG A 148 -17.44 -4.62 16.23
C ARG A 148 -16.23 -4.72 17.14
N LEU A 149 -15.24 -3.85 16.95
CA LEU A 149 -14.07 -3.79 17.86
C LEU A 149 -14.52 -3.50 19.29
N SER A 150 -15.41 -2.53 19.47
CA SER A 150 -15.96 -2.18 20.79
C SER A 150 -16.75 -3.34 21.42
N ALA A 151 -17.57 -4.05 20.62
CA ALA A 151 -18.33 -5.21 21.10
C ALA A 151 -17.43 -6.38 21.50
N ALA A 152 -16.30 -6.56 20.82
CA ALA A 152 -15.30 -7.58 21.14
C ALA A 152 -14.38 -7.19 22.31
N GLY A 153 -14.52 -5.98 22.86
CA GLY A 153 -13.63 -5.49 23.94
C GLY A 153 -12.21 -5.17 23.47
N VAL A 154 -12.00 -5.03 22.15
CA VAL A 154 -10.71 -4.68 21.55
C VAL A 154 -10.61 -3.16 21.40
N SER A 155 -9.41 -2.61 21.60
CA SER A 155 -9.18 -1.17 21.47
C SER A 155 -9.50 -0.67 20.06
N THR A 156 -10.32 0.38 19.98
CA THR A 156 -10.58 1.12 18.73
C THR A 156 -9.41 2.03 18.33
N HIS A 157 -8.54 2.34 19.30
CA HIS A 157 -7.21 2.91 19.05
C HIS A 157 -6.26 1.74 18.81
N ALA A 158 -6.07 1.36 17.55
CA ALA A 158 -5.38 0.14 17.15
C ALA A 158 -3.95 0.47 16.68
N PRO A 159 -2.95 0.62 17.58
CA PRO A 159 -1.61 1.04 17.21
C PRO A 159 -0.92 -0.02 16.35
N LEU A 160 -0.19 0.44 15.35
CA LEU A 160 0.66 -0.38 14.51
C LEU A 160 2.09 -0.40 15.05
N ILE A 161 2.52 -1.60 15.46
CA ILE A 161 3.93 -1.88 15.76
C ILE A 161 4.55 -2.43 14.48
N ALA A 162 5.56 -1.78 13.93
CA ALA A 162 6.19 -2.21 12.68
C ALA A 162 7.71 -2.22 12.79
N GLY A 163 8.36 -3.15 12.08
CA GLY A 163 9.80 -3.25 12.08
C GLY A 163 10.38 -3.74 10.77
N ASP A 164 11.59 -3.28 10.45
CA ASP A 164 12.39 -3.68 9.31
C ASP A 164 13.82 -3.99 9.75
N LEU A 165 14.39 -5.03 9.15
CA LEU A 165 15.79 -5.39 9.20
C LEU A 165 16.31 -5.55 7.77
N HIS A 166 17.40 -4.86 7.44
CA HIS A 166 18.07 -4.97 6.15
C HIS A 166 19.53 -5.34 6.38
N ASN A 167 19.96 -6.48 5.85
CA ASN A 167 21.33 -6.97 5.96
C ASN A 167 21.99 -7.14 4.58
N LYS A 168 23.26 -6.74 4.51
CA LYS A 168 24.13 -6.89 3.32
C LYS A 168 25.53 -7.34 3.70
N SER A 169 25.67 -8.16 4.75
CA SER A 169 26.99 -8.59 5.22
C SER A 169 27.68 -9.53 4.25
N ILE A 170 26.90 -10.32 3.51
CA ILE A 170 27.39 -11.22 2.46
C ILE A 170 27.40 -10.48 1.12
N LYS A 171 28.54 -10.48 0.43
CA LYS A 171 28.70 -9.83 -0.88
C LYS A 171 27.62 -10.34 -1.86
N ASN A 172 27.01 -9.41 -2.59
CA ASN A 172 25.93 -9.64 -3.56
C ASN A 172 24.60 -10.18 -3.00
N LEU A 173 24.54 -10.54 -1.72
CA LEU A 173 23.31 -11.00 -1.06
C LEU A 173 22.68 -9.84 -0.28
N LYS A 174 21.38 -9.65 -0.48
CA LYS A 174 20.54 -8.78 0.36
C LYS A 174 19.51 -9.65 1.05
N ILE A 175 19.46 -9.54 2.37
CA ILE A 175 18.44 -10.19 3.21
C ILE A 175 17.61 -9.08 3.85
N ASP A 176 16.31 -9.15 3.68
CA ASP A 176 15.36 -8.25 4.31
C ASP A 176 14.40 -9.08 5.16
N ALA A 177 14.09 -8.59 6.36
CA ALA A 177 13.01 -9.12 7.18
C ALA A 177 12.17 -7.95 7.67
N SER A 178 10.86 -8.11 7.70
CA SER A 178 9.94 -7.09 8.19
C SER A 178 8.82 -7.73 8.99
N PHE A 179 8.22 -6.98 9.89
CA PHE A 179 7.00 -7.40 10.57
C PHE A 179 6.09 -6.22 10.83
N TYR A 180 4.82 -6.53 11.07
CA TYR A 180 3.93 -5.65 11.80
C TYR A 180 3.06 -6.43 12.79
N ALA A 181 2.54 -5.74 13.80
CA ALA A 181 1.50 -6.24 14.68
C ALA A 181 0.53 -5.10 15.02
N VAL A 182 -0.76 -5.40 14.95
CA VAL A 182 -1.82 -4.64 15.61
C VAL A 182 -2.33 -5.56 16.73
N PRO A 183 -2.07 -5.24 18.01
CA PRO A 183 -2.42 -6.10 19.14
C PRO A 183 -3.89 -6.54 19.10
N ASP A 184 -4.14 -7.80 19.46
CA ASP A 184 -5.48 -8.42 19.55
C ASP A 184 -6.28 -8.45 18.23
N ILE A 185 -5.64 -8.13 17.10
CA ILE A 185 -6.30 -8.13 15.78
C ILE A 185 -5.51 -9.00 14.79
N VAL A 186 -4.29 -8.58 14.42
CA VAL A 186 -3.54 -9.25 13.35
C VAL A 186 -2.05 -8.93 13.42
N SER A 187 -1.21 -9.87 13.00
CA SER A 187 0.22 -9.63 12.80
C SER A 187 0.72 -10.27 11.52
N GLN A 188 1.87 -9.81 11.03
CA GLN A 188 2.46 -10.35 9.81
C GLN A 188 3.98 -10.27 9.86
N ILE A 189 4.64 -11.27 9.29
CA ILE A 189 6.09 -11.31 9.06
C ILE A 189 6.38 -11.46 7.57
N MET A 190 7.50 -10.90 7.13
CA MET A 190 8.03 -11.01 5.78
C MET A 190 9.52 -11.33 5.84
N GLY A 191 9.95 -12.28 5.02
CA GLY A 191 11.36 -12.53 4.73
C GLY A 191 11.61 -12.45 3.22
N GLU A 192 12.66 -11.75 2.81
CA GLU A 192 13.08 -11.64 1.42
C GLU A 192 14.59 -11.82 1.26
N VAL A 193 14.98 -12.57 0.23
CA VAL A 193 16.37 -12.77 -0.16
C VAL A 193 16.55 -12.38 -1.63
N ASN A 194 17.62 -11.64 -1.94
CA ASN A 194 18.00 -11.30 -3.30
C ASN A 194 19.49 -11.50 -3.49
N TYR A 195 19.89 -12.25 -4.51
CA TYR A 195 21.30 -12.48 -4.82
C TYR A 195 21.65 -11.97 -6.21
N LYS A 196 22.65 -11.08 -6.31
CA LYS A 196 23.07 -10.48 -7.59
C LYS A 196 24.22 -11.27 -8.23
N PHE A 197 23.97 -11.86 -9.39
CA PHE A 197 24.99 -12.42 -10.27
C PHE A 197 25.42 -11.36 -11.30
N ASN A 198 26.72 -11.11 -11.42
CA ASN A 198 27.27 -10.35 -12.56
C ASN A 198 27.73 -11.37 -13.59
N VAL A 199 27.05 -11.45 -14.74
CA VAL A 199 27.26 -12.50 -15.75
C VAL A 199 28.27 -12.06 -16.80
N ALA A 200 28.29 -10.76 -17.12
CA ALA A 200 29.25 -10.13 -18.00
C ALA A 200 29.38 -8.64 -17.62
N ASN A 201 30.25 -7.91 -18.34
CA ASN A 201 30.29 -6.45 -18.22
C ASN A 201 28.92 -5.87 -18.56
N ASN A 202 28.41 -4.99 -17.70
CA ASN A 202 27.09 -4.36 -17.79
C ASN A 202 25.86 -5.29 -17.75
N ILE A 203 26.05 -6.60 -17.52
CA ILE A 203 24.94 -7.57 -17.42
C ILE A 203 24.90 -8.16 -16.02
N SER A 204 23.76 -8.02 -15.35
CA SER A 204 23.52 -8.68 -14.06
C SER A 204 22.14 -9.31 -13.97
N ILE A 205 22.05 -10.43 -13.28
CA ILE A 205 20.81 -11.16 -13.02
C ILE A 205 20.62 -11.24 -11.51
N THR A 206 19.43 -10.89 -11.03
CA THR A 206 19.10 -10.91 -9.60
C THR A 206 17.82 -11.69 -9.37
N PRO A 207 17.88 -13.00 -9.08
CA PRO A 207 16.74 -13.70 -8.51
C PRO A 207 16.41 -13.14 -7.13
N GLY A 208 15.12 -13.11 -6.81
CA GLY A 208 14.61 -12.73 -5.50
C GLY A 208 13.46 -13.62 -5.08
N PHE A 209 13.42 -13.99 -3.80
CA PHE A 209 12.34 -14.78 -3.19
C PHE A 209 11.82 -14.05 -1.96
N ARG A 210 10.50 -14.02 -1.80
CA ARG A 210 9.81 -13.45 -0.65
C ARG A 210 8.81 -14.46 -0.10
N TYR A 211 8.73 -14.56 1.21
CA TYR A 211 7.67 -15.24 1.94
C TYR A 211 7.03 -14.28 2.93
N ILE A 212 5.72 -14.38 3.08
CA ILE A 212 4.92 -13.64 4.05
C ILE A 212 4.02 -14.64 4.78
N SER A 213 3.89 -14.45 6.08
CA SER A 213 2.89 -15.13 6.91
C SER A 213 2.17 -14.09 7.77
N GLN A 214 0.84 -14.14 7.71
CA GLN A 214 -0.09 -13.35 8.50
C GLN A 214 -0.73 -14.28 9.53
N PHE A 215 -0.83 -13.80 10.75
CA PHE A 215 -1.39 -14.51 11.88
C PHE A 215 -2.61 -13.76 12.38
N ASP A 216 -3.72 -14.50 12.53
CA ASP A 216 -4.89 -14.00 13.21
C ASP A 216 -4.62 -13.90 14.72
N ASN A 217 -4.87 -12.73 15.29
CA ASN A 217 -4.76 -12.48 16.71
C ASN A 217 -6.14 -12.16 17.34
N GLY A 218 -7.24 -12.54 16.67
CA GLY A 218 -8.62 -12.26 17.07
C GLY A 218 -9.39 -11.40 16.07
N GLY A 219 -8.72 -10.85 15.06
CA GLY A 219 -9.34 -10.00 14.05
C GLY A 219 -10.26 -10.75 13.09
N GLY A 220 -10.04 -12.05 12.87
CA GLY A 220 -10.90 -12.88 12.04
C GLY A 220 -12.29 -13.08 12.63
N GLU A 221 -12.39 -13.35 13.93
CA GLU A 221 -13.68 -13.47 14.62
C GLU A 221 -14.48 -12.16 14.56
N ILE A 222 -13.80 -11.02 14.54
CA ILE A 222 -14.41 -9.68 14.52
C ILE A 222 -14.81 -9.26 13.10
N GLY A 223 -13.88 -9.33 12.15
CA GLY A 223 -14.04 -8.76 10.81
C GLY A 223 -14.31 -9.78 9.71
N GLY A 224 -13.94 -11.03 9.92
CA GLY A 224 -13.95 -12.12 8.94
C GLY A 224 -12.70 -12.17 8.05
N ALA A 225 -12.57 -13.23 7.25
CA ALA A 225 -11.39 -13.52 6.41
C ALA A 225 -11.22 -12.63 5.16
N SER A 226 -12.23 -11.84 4.83
CA SER A 226 -12.27 -11.01 3.62
C SER A 226 -12.15 -9.54 3.99
N ILE A 227 -11.24 -8.81 3.34
CA ILE A 227 -11.08 -7.36 3.61
C ILE A 227 -12.34 -6.55 3.29
N PHE A 228 -13.30 -7.11 2.57
CA PHE A 228 -14.58 -6.46 2.29
C PHE A 228 -15.56 -6.51 3.47
N GLY A 229 -15.26 -7.25 4.54
CA GLY A 229 -16.01 -7.24 5.80
C GLY A 229 -17.32 -8.03 5.81
N GLN A 230 -17.73 -8.55 4.68
CA GLN A 230 -18.95 -9.37 4.51
C GLN A 230 -18.93 -10.74 5.21
N LEU A 231 -17.76 -11.14 5.70
CA LEU A 231 -17.55 -12.38 6.44
C LEU A 231 -17.55 -12.19 7.94
N ALA A 232 -17.70 -10.95 8.43
CA ALA A 232 -17.95 -10.72 9.84
C ALA A 232 -19.16 -11.54 10.30
N ASP A 233 -19.08 -12.09 11.51
CA ASP A 233 -20.13 -12.90 12.12
C ASP A 233 -20.41 -14.24 11.39
N LYS A 234 -19.50 -14.69 10.50
CA LYS A 234 -19.57 -16.00 9.83
C LYS A 234 -18.42 -16.90 10.27
N GLU A 235 -18.74 -18.17 10.47
CA GLU A 235 -17.77 -19.21 10.83
C GLU A 235 -17.71 -20.30 9.75
N GLY A 236 -16.58 -21.03 9.71
CA GLY A 236 -16.39 -22.15 8.80
C GLY A 236 -16.40 -21.73 7.32
N ALA A 237 -16.77 -22.65 6.43
CA ALA A 237 -16.70 -22.39 5.00
C ALA A 237 -17.79 -21.41 4.53
N SER A 238 -17.39 -20.28 3.94
CA SER A 238 -18.33 -19.27 3.42
C SER A 238 -17.73 -18.43 2.30
N HIS A 239 -18.54 -18.15 1.26
CA HIS A 239 -18.15 -17.28 0.11
C HIS A 239 -16.80 -17.67 -0.51
N GLY A 240 -16.52 -18.97 -0.62
CA GLY A 240 -15.27 -19.50 -1.17
C GLY A 240 -14.10 -19.57 -0.18
N TYR A 241 -14.22 -18.99 1.03
CA TYR A 241 -13.23 -19.12 2.10
C TYR A 241 -13.46 -20.43 2.87
N LYS A 242 -12.38 -21.11 3.24
CA LYS A 242 -12.43 -22.36 4.02
C LYS A 242 -12.79 -22.11 5.50
N ASP A 243 -12.35 -20.97 6.01
CA ASP A 243 -12.67 -20.47 7.33
C ASP A 243 -12.94 -18.96 7.21
N ALA A 244 -14.20 -18.58 7.40
CA ALA A 244 -14.67 -17.21 7.28
C ALA A 244 -14.29 -16.34 8.49
N SER A 245 -13.92 -16.97 9.60
CA SER A 245 -13.60 -16.35 10.90
C SER A 245 -12.09 -16.28 11.18
N SER A 246 -11.23 -16.58 10.21
CA SER A 246 -9.78 -16.53 10.38
C SER A 246 -9.13 -15.47 9.48
N LEU A 247 -8.16 -14.74 10.01
CA LEU A 247 -7.25 -13.88 9.24
C LEU A 247 -5.90 -14.54 8.91
N ASP A 248 -5.71 -15.83 9.19
CA ASP A 248 -4.48 -16.52 8.81
C ASP A 248 -4.30 -16.49 7.29
N SER A 249 -3.09 -16.14 6.85
CA SER A 249 -2.80 -16.05 5.43
C SER A 249 -1.31 -16.17 5.15
N GLN A 250 -0.96 -16.61 3.96
CA GLN A 250 0.41 -16.76 3.53
C GLN A 250 0.59 -16.29 2.09
N MET A 251 1.80 -15.88 1.76
CA MET A 251 2.17 -15.54 0.39
C MET A 251 3.59 -15.95 0.08
N ILE A 252 3.79 -16.46 -1.14
CA ILE A 252 5.10 -16.59 -1.76
C ILE A 252 5.24 -15.61 -2.93
N GLY A 253 6.46 -15.13 -3.15
CA GLY A 253 6.84 -14.32 -4.29
C GLY A 253 8.18 -14.75 -4.85
N ALA A 254 8.27 -14.87 -6.17
CA ALA A 254 9.52 -15.14 -6.88
C ALA A 254 9.70 -14.11 -8.00
N ARG A 255 10.92 -13.64 -8.20
CA ARG A 255 11.24 -12.75 -9.33
C ARG A 255 12.62 -12.99 -9.90
N LEU A 256 12.80 -12.54 -11.13
CA LEU A 256 14.09 -12.46 -11.81
C LEU A 256 14.25 -11.07 -12.42
N VAL A 257 15.25 -10.32 -11.95
CA VAL A 257 15.58 -9.00 -12.50
C VAL A 257 16.88 -9.08 -13.30
N SER A 258 16.78 -8.93 -14.61
CA SER A 258 17.93 -8.84 -15.52
C SER A 258 18.20 -7.38 -15.86
N LYS A 259 19.44 -6.93 -15.70
CA LYS A 259 19.90 -5.59 -16.09
C LYS A 259 20.93 -5.70 -17.20
N ILE A 260 20.75 -4.92 -18.25
CA ILE A 260 21.64 -4.81 -19.41
C ILE A 260 21.76 -3.32 -19.72
N ASP A 261 22.93 -2.74 -19.48
CA ASP A 261 23.18 -1.30 -19.59
C ASP A 261 22.13 -0.46 -18.84
N ASN A 262 21.37 0.37 -19.56
CA ASN A 262 20.31 1.22 -19.01
C ASN A 262 18.93 0.56 -19.00
N TYR A 263 18.81 -0.73 -19.35
CA TYR A 263 17.57 -1.50 -19.31
C TYR A 263 17.53 -2.42 -18.10
N ALA A 264 16.32 -2.63 -17.57
CA ALA A 264 16.03 -3.73 -16.66
C ALA A 264 14.72 -4.42 -17.02
N ILE A 265 14.73 -5.75 -17.06
CA ILE A 265 13.55 -6.60 -17.25
C ILE A 265 13.31 -7.35 -15.93
N ASN A 266 12.08 -7.28 -15.42
CA ASN A 266 11.65 -7.96 -14.21
C ASN A 266 10.51 -8.93 -14.56
N LEU A 267 10.76 -10.22 -14.34
CA LEU A 267 9.75 -11.28 -14.39
C LEU A 267 9.34 -11.59 -12.95
N GLY A 268 8.09 -11.37 -12.61
CA GLY A 268 7.56 -11.54 -11.25
C GLY A 268 6.41 -12.55 -11.19
N TYR A 269 6.38 -13.30 -10.10
CA TYR A 269 5.31 -14.21 -9.71
C TYR A 269 4.95 -13.98 -8.23
N THR A 270 3.67 -14.05 -7.90
CA THR A 270 3.18 -14.09 -6.53
C THR A 270 2.00 -15.04 -6.41
N HIS A 271 1.87 -15.71 -5.27
CA HIS A 271 0.71 -16.52 -4.93
C HIS A 271 0.35 -16.27 -3.47
N ILE A 272 -0.88 -15.85 -3.25
CA ILE A 272 -1.49 -15.70 -1.94
C ILE A 272 -2.29 -16.97 -1.71
N PHE A 273 -2.07 -17.61 -0.56
CA PHE A 273 -2.62 -18.94 -0.31
C PHE A 273 -4.13 -18.88 -0.08
N ASP A 274 -4.75 -20.05 -0.21
CA ASP A 274 -6.20 -20.23 -0.11
C ASP A 274 -6.66 -20.32 1.35
N GLU A 275 -6.47 -19.20 2.05
CA GLU A 275 -6.79 -18.92 3.45
C GLU A 275 -7.54 -17.56 3.47
N ALA A 276 -7.09 -16.56 4.25
CA ALA A 276 -7.65 -15.21 4.27
C ALA A 276 -6.96 -14.21 3.31
N ASP A 277 -7.58 -13.05 3.10
CA ASP A 277 -6.95 -11.94 2.39
C ASP A 277 -5.80 -11.33 3.24
N LEU A 278 -4.75 -10.79 2.59
CA LEU A 278 -3.70 -10.08 3.33
C LEU A 278 -4.16 -8.67 3.76
N VAL A 279 -4.06 -8.37 5.06
CA VAL A 279 -4.39 -7.07 5.66
C VAL A 279 -3.19 -6.13 5.55
N THR A 280 -3.25 -5.12 4.67
CA THR A 280 -2.15 -4.14 4.47
C THR A 280 -2.60 -2.70 4.11
N PRO A 281 -3.53 -2.08 4.87
CA PRO A 281 -4.10 -0.78 4.49
C PRO A 281 -3.16 0.42 4.64
N TRP A 282 -2.02 0.23 5.31
CA TRP A 282 -0.93 1.21 5.47
C TRP A 282 -0.12 1.44 4.18
N ARG A 283 -0.51 0.81 3.08
CA ARG A 283 0.06 0.95 1.73
C ARG A 283 1.51 0.47 1.56
N GLY A 284 1.99 -0.35 2.51
CA GLY A 284 3.07 -1.29 2.26
C GLY A 284 2.56 -2.48 1.46
N PHE A 285 2.81 -2.50 0.14
CA PHE A 285 2.22 -3.49 -0.75
C PHE A 285 2.96 -4.85 -0.70
N PRO A 286 2.29 -5.96 -0.30
CA PRO A 286 2.89 -7.30 -0.20
C PRO A 286 3.55 -7.80 -1.48
N THR A 287 3.00 -7.41 -2.64
CA THR A 287 3.45 -7.84 -3.97
C THR A 287 4.42 -6.85 -4.63
N SER A 288 4.84 -5.79 -3.90
CA SER A 288 5.74 -4.75 -4.42
C SER A 288 7.07 -5.29 -4.89
N GLY A 289 7.48 -4.90 -6.09
CA GLY A 289 8.71 -5.34 -6.74
C GLY A 289 8.62 -6.71 -7.40
N TYR A 290 7.48 -7.41 -7.27
CA TYR A 290 7.17 -8.68 -7.91
C TYR A 290 6.08 -8.45 -8.96
N THR A 291 4.82 -8.43 -8.56
CA THR A 291 3.64 -8.39 -9.45
C THR A 291 2.77 -7.15 -9.27
N ARG A 292 3.06 -6.28 -8.30
CA ARG A 292 2.27 -5.06 -8.07
C ARG A 292 2.31 -4.10 -9.27
N SER A 293 1.15 -3.70 -9.79
CA SER A 293 0.99 -2.63 -10.80
C SER A 293 0.05 -1.53 -10.34
N MET A 294 0.22 -0.29 -10.83
CA MET A 294 -0.52 0.91 -10.39
C MET A 294 -2.02 0.64 -10.15
N ALA A 295 -2.55 1.13 -9.03
CA ALA A 295 -3.96 0.99 -8.64
C ALA A 295 -4.54 -0.45 -8.53
N ARG A 296 -3.75 -1.50 -8.75
CA ARG A 296 -4.17 -2.89 -8.60
C ARG A 296 -3.89 -3.44 -7.20
N TYR A 297 -4.83 -4.22 -6.70
CA TYR A 297 -4.73 -4.97 -5.45
C TYR A 297 -4.81 -6.43 -5.85
N ASN A 298 -3.74 -7.19 -5.63
CA ASN A 298 -3.61 -8.57 -6.10
C ASN A 298 -3.11 -9.49 -4.98
N TRP A 299 -3.53 -9.17 -3.75
CA TRP A 299 -3.20 -9.93 -2.54
C TRP A 299 -4.44 -10.46 -1.83
N PHE A 300 -5.46 -10.79 -2.63
CA PHE A 300 -6.63 -11.51 -2.17
C PHE A 300 -6.32 -13.00 -2.05
N ALA A 301 -7.05 -13.69 -1.18
CA ALA A 301 -6.85 -15.09 -0.92
C ALA A 301 -6.94 -15.93 -2.22
N ASN A 302 -6.09 -16.96 -2.32
CA ASN A 302 -6.00 -17.87 -3.48
C ASN A 302 -5.72 -17.17 -4.83
N THR A 303 -5.14 -15.97 -4.83
CA THR A 303 -4.80 -15.24 -6.06
C THR A 303 -3.38 -15.55 -6.51
N LYS A 304 -3.21 -15.88 -7.80
CA LYS A 304 -1.91 -15.95 -8.46
C LYS A 304 -1.72 -14.75 -9.36
N SER A 305 -0.49 -14.27 -9.49
CA SER A 305 -0.19 -13.17 -10.40
C SER A 305 1.15 -13.35 -11.09
N TYR A 306 1.22 -12.85 -12.31
CA TYR A 306 2.38 -12.93 -13.19
C TYR A 306 2.61 -11.55 -13.80
N ARG A 307 3.85 -11.06 -13.77
CA ARG A 307 4.18 -9.75 -14.33
C ARG A 307 5.46 -9.78 -15.12
N ILE A 308 5.42 -9.16 -16.30
CA ILE A 308 6.61 -8.74 -17.04
C ILE A 308 6.68 -7.22 -17.00
N GLN A 309 7.83 -6.68 -16.57
CA GLN A 309 8.08 -5.25 -16.49
C GLN A 309 9.42 -4.93 -17.16
N MET A 310 9.42 -3.95 -18.06
CA MET A 310 10.63 -3.34 -18.61
C MET A 310 10.78 -1.93 -18.03
N THR A 311 11.99 -1.58 -17.63
CA THR A 311 12.36 -0.20 -17.31
C THR A 311 13.58 0.23 -18.13
N ARG A 312 13.63 1.50 -18.49
CA ARG A 312 14.79 2.14 -19.14
C ARG A 312 15.18 3.40 -18.40
N ASN A 313 16.49 3.66 -18.29
CA ASN A 313 17.06 4.85 -17.64
C ASN A 313 16.69 5.01 -16.15
N ALA A 314 16.34 3.91 -15.48
CA ALA A 314 16.07 3.92 -14.04
C ALA A 314 17.31 4.36 -13.26
N ASN A 315 17.15 5.33 -12.35
CA ASN A 315 18.23 5.80 -11.49
C ASN A 315 17.75 5.95 -10.04
N LYS A 316 18.68 6.22 -9.12
CA LYS A 316 18.38 6.38 -7.69
C LYS A 316 18.16 7.82 -7.27
N THR A 317 18.48 8.80 -8.11
CA THR A 317 18.40 10.22 -7.77
C THR A 317 17.00 10.78 -8.02
N GLY A 318 16.19 10.11 -8.86
CA GLY A 318 14.88 10.61 -9.27
C GLY A 318 14.95 11.77 -10.27
N VAL A 319 16.16 12.13 -10.74
CA VAL A 319 16.40 13.19 -11.72
C VAL A 319 16.70 12.54 -13.06
N TYR A 320 15.82 12.72 -14.04
CA TYR A 320 15.84 12.02 -15.33
C TYR A 320 16.12 12.99 -16.47
N LYS A 321 17.39 13.14 -16.86
CA LYS A 321 17.78 13.92 -18.04
C LYS A 321 17.30 13.24 -19.33
N ASP A 322 17.58 11.94 -19.42
CA ASP A 322 16.97 11.05 -20.40
C ASP A 322 15.64 10.53 -19.86
N MET A 323 14.65 10.39 -20.75
CA MET A 323 13.33 9.89 -20.37
C MET A 323 13.44 8.52 -19.69
N PHE A 324 12.91 8.43 -18.48
CA PHE A 324 12.62 7.16 -17.83
C PHE A 324 11.33 6.58 -18.41
N ILE A 325 11.39 5.29 -18.73
CA ILE A 325 10.27 4.55 -19.29
C ILE A 325 10.05 3.32 -18.42
N GLU A 326 8.80 3.05 -18.08
CA GLU A 326 8.34 1.81 -17.47
C GLU A 326 7.16 1.25 -18.25
N LEU A 327 7.28 0.01 -18.71
CA LEU A 327 6.20 -0.73 -19.36
C LEU A 327 5.96 -2.02 -18.59
N SER A 328 4.70 -2.39 -18.35
CA SER A 328 4.42 -3.70 -17.76
C SER A 328 3.09 -4.30 -18.19
N LEU A 329 3.05 -5.63 -18.20
CA LEU A 329 1.85 -6.45 -18.31
C LEU A 329 1.74 -7.27 -17.03
N LEU A 330 0.59 -7.18 -16.36
CA LEU A 330 0.24 -7.98 -15.18
C LEU A 330 -0.97 -8.84 -15.53
N TYR A 331 -0.84 -10.15 -15.40
CA TYR A 331 -1.98 -11.07 -15.38
C TYR A 331 -2.25 -11.50 -13.95
N THR A 332 -3.51 -11.46 -13.53
CA THR A 332 -3.97 -11.94 -12.23
C THR A 332 -4.99 -13.04 -12.49
N ASP A 333 -4.72 -14.22 -11.93
CA ASP A 333 -5.59 -15.40 -11.88
C ASP A 333 -6.27 -15.37 -10.51
N GLY A 334 -7.55 -14.98 -10.53
CA GLY A 334 -8.36 -14.71 -9.34
C GLY A 334 -9.22 -15.91 -8.95
N ASP A 335 -9.49 -16.06 -7.66
CA ASP A 335 -10.39 -17.14 -7.19
C ASP A 335 -11.85 -16.76 -7.40
N GLU A 336 -12.41 -17.21 -8.52
CA GLU A 336 -13.80 -16.93 -8.91
C GLU A 336 -14.86 -17.55 -7.97
N ASN A 337 -14.46 -18.41 -7.03
CA ASN A 337 -15.35 -18.90 -5.97
C ASN A 337 -15.49 -17.89 -4.83
N LYS A 338 -14.50 -17.00 -4.68
CA LYS A 338 -14.53 -15.90 -3.72
C LYS A 338 -15.20 -14.70 -4.36
N TYR A 339 -16.21 -14.18 -3.67
CA TYR A 339 -17.00 -13.06 -4.18
C TYR A 339 -17.36 -12.08 -3.07
N VAL A 340 -17.63 -10.85 -3.49
CA VAL A 340 -18.07 -9.75 -2.65
C VAL A 340 -19.48 -9.33 -3.03
N THR A 341 -20.38 -9.22 -2.06
CA THR A 341 -21.72 -8.69 -2.30
C THR A 341 -21.71 -7.17 -2.13
N ILE A 342 -21.98 -6.42 -3.20
CA ILE A 342 -22.16 -4.96 -3.18
C ILE A 342 -23.58 -4.66 -3.66
N GLY A 343 -24.46 -4.26 -2.74
CA GLY A 343 -25.89 -4.17 -3.02
C GLY A 343 -26.43 -5.56 -3.40
N ASP A 344 -27.10 -5.66 -4.55
CA ASP A 344 -27.64 -6.92 -5.07
C ASP A 344 -26.67 -7.68 -6.01
N VAL A 345 -25.42 -7.20 -6.15
CA VAL A 345 -24.44 -7.76 -7.10
C VAL A 345 -23.33 -8.51 -6.38
N ASN A 346 -23.08 -9.75 -6.80
CA ASN A 346 -21.93 -10.54 -6.38
C ASN A 346 -20.76 -10.34 -7.36
N LEU A 347 -19.70 -9.70 -6.89
CA LEU A 347 -18.47 -9.44 -7.63
C LEU A 347 -17.41 -10.46 -7.26
N LYS A 348 -17.02 -11.28 -8.23
CA LYS A 348 -15.99 -12.31 -8.02
C LYS A 348 -14.58 -11.72 -8.04
N TYR A 349 -13.63 -12.43 -7.44
CA TYR A 349 -12.22 -12.21 -7.72
C TYR A 349 -11.91 -12.80 -9.10
N ALA A 350 -12.17 -12.02 -10.15
CA ALA A 350 -12.04 -12.46 -11.52
C ALA A 350 -10.62 -12.31 -12.06
N ASP A 351 -10.39 -13.03 -13.15
CA ASP A 351 -9.22 -12.88 -13.99
C ASP A 351 -9.15 -11.48 -14.62
N GLN A 352 -7.92 -11.01 -14.80
CA GLN A 352 -7.67 -9.69 -15.36
C GLN A 352 -6.26 -9.55 -15.93
N ILE A 353 -6.16 -8.74 -16.97
CA ILE A 353 -4.91 -8.26 -17.54
C ILE A 353 -4.83 -6.75 -17.32
N TYR A 354 -3.72 -6.30 -16.75
CA TYR A 354 -3.44 -4.89 -16.55
C TYR A 354 -2.21 -4.45 -17.34
N TYR A 355 -2.42 -3.44 -18.17
CA TYR A 355 -1.42 -2.80 -19.01
C TYR A 355 -0.97 -1.50 -18.36
N TYR A 356 0.33 -1.26 -18.30
CA TYR A 356 0.88 -0.03 -17.75
C TYR A 356 1.97 0.55 -18.63
N ALA A 357 1.93 1.87 -18.80
CA ALA A 357 2.99 2.67 -19.38
C ALA A 357 3.24 3.93 -18.52
N GLY A 358 4.48 4.14 -18.13
CA GLY A 358 4.93 5.29 -17.34
C GLY A 358 6.11 5.99 -17.99
N PHE A 359 6.07 7.31 -18.02
CA PHE A 359 7.09 8.19 -18.57
C PHE A 359 7.44 9.29 -17.58
N VAL A 360 8.73 9.55 -17.38
CA VAL A 360 9.21 10.61 -16.49
C VAL A 360 10.43 11.29 -17.11
N GLN A 361 10.46 12.62 -17.09
CA GLN A 361 11.64 13.38 -17.49
C GLN A 361 11.68 14.75 -16.80
N ASN A 362 12.88 15.17 -16.42
CA ASN A 362 13.16 16.55 -16.00
C ASN A 362 13.41 17.40 -17.23
N LEU A 363 12.84 18.60 -17.29
CA LEU A 363 13.00 19.46 -18.47
C LEU A 363 14.47 19.88 -18.61
N PRO A 364 15.11 19.71 -19.78
CA PRO A 364 16.51 20.09 -19.96
C PRO A 364 16.81 21.55 -19.66
N ILE A 365 15.85 22.43 -19.94
CA ILE A 365 15.93 23.89 -19.70
C ILE A 365 15.59 24.30 -18.26
N LEU A 366 14.96 23.42 -17.49
CA LEU A 366 14.55 23.65 -16.11
C LEU A 366 14.59 22.32 -15.34
N PRO A 367 15.78 21.84 -14.95
CA PRO A 367 15.96 20.51 -14.36
C PRO A 367 15.16 20.27 -13.07
N GLU A 368 14.74 21.33 -12.38
CA GLU A 368 13.90 21.32 -11.19
C GLU A 368 12.44 20.96 -11.50
N LEU A 369 12.01 21.12 -12.76
CA LEU A 369 10.68 20.77 -13.23
C LEU A 369 10.68 19.39 -13.91
N GLN A 370 9.94 18.46 -13.32
CA GLN A 370 9.73 17.11 -13.84
C GLN A 370 8.29 16.95 -14.31
N TRP A 371 8.09 16.40 -15.51
CA TRP A 371 6.79 15.91 -15.93
C TRP A 371 6.73 14.40 -15.80
N ARG A 372 5.52 13.90 -15.52
CA ARG A 372 5.22 12.46 -15.48
C ARG A 372 3.89 12.18 -16.13
N LEU A 373 3.87 11.15 -16.98
CA LEU A 373 2.66 10.59 -17.57
C LEU A 373 2.56 9.11 -17.17
N ARG A 374 1.39 8.70 -16.66
CA ARG A 374 1.10 7.31 -16.31
C ARG A 374 -0.22 6.89 -16.92
N LEU A 375 -0.21 5.76 -17.63
CA LEU A 375 -1.35 5.16 -18.30
C LEU A 375 -1.53 3.75 -17.76
N GLY A 376 -2.74 3.43 -17.34
CA GLY A 376 -3.10 2.13 -16.79
C GLY A 376 -4.42 1.66 -17.35
N TYR A 377 -4.45 0.53 -18.05
CA TYR A 377 -5.69 -0.05 -18.57
C TYR A 377 -5.91 -1.43 -17.94
N ASN A 378 -7.07 -1.61 -17.33
CA ASN A 378 -7.53 -2.89 -16.81
C ASN A 378 -8.55 -3.50 -17.76
N ASP A 379 -8.26 -4.72 -18.17
CA ASP A 379 -9.17 -5.60 -18.88
C ASP A 379 -9.53 -6.75 -17.96
N THR A 380 -10.82 -6.98 -17.73
CA THR A 380 -11.31 -8.01 -16.81
C THR A 380 -12.56 -8.65 -17.38
N ASP A 381 -12.78 -9.91 -17.00
CA ASP A 381 -13.95 -10.67 -17.42
C ASP A 381 -15.25 -10.21 -16.74
N LEU A 382 -15.16 -9.29 -15.77
CA LEU A 382 -16.32 -8.67 -15.14
C LEU A 382 -16.90 -7.56 -16.02
N GLU A 383 -18.14 -7.76 -16.47
CA GLU A 383 -18.86 -6.82 -17.31
C GLU A 383 -18.97 -5.42 -16.67
N GLY A 384 -18.48 -4.40 -17.38
CA GLY A 384 -18.50 -3.01 -16.91
C GLY A 384 -17.36 -2.60 -15.98
N TRP A 385 -16.39 -3.49 -15.70
CA TRP A 385 -15.28 -3.23 -14.79
C TRP A 385 -13.95 -2.90 -15.48
N ASN A 386 -13.95 -2.82 -16.81
CA ASN A 386 -12.82 -2.31 -17.58
C ASN A 386 -12.61 -0.83 -17.25
N ASN A 387 -11.37 -0.43 -16.99
CA ASN A 387 -11.09 0.93 -16.57
C ASN A 387 -9.74 1.45 -17.06
N LEU A 388 -9.71 2.74 -17.43
CA LEU A 388 -8.51 3.49 -17.77
C LEU A 388 -8.20 4.48 -16.64
N ASP A 389 -7.03 4.34 -16.00
CA ASP A 389 -6.46 5.31 -15.05
C ASP A 389 -5.33 6.06 -15.76
N THR A 390 -5.55 7.34 -16.02
CA THR A 390 -4.55 8.24 -16.64
C THR A 390 -4.16 9.33 -15.66
N ARG A 391 -2.85 9.58 -15.53
CA ARG A 391 -2.31 10.61 -14.64
C ARG A 391 -1.25 11.42 -15.35
N PHE A 392 -1.39 12.74 -15.28
CA PHE A 392 -0.39 13.70 -15.69
C PHE A 392 0.00 14.55 -14.48
N GLU A 393 1.31 14.66 -14.22
CA GLU A 393 1.87 15.38 -13.09
C GLU A 393 2.97 16.33 -13.57
N LEU A 394 3.00 17.52 -12.98
CA LEU A 394 4.12 18.46 -13.04
C LEU A 394 4.65 18.65 -11.62
N ASN A 395 5.90 18.29 -11.39
CA ASN A 395 6.54 18.35 -10.09
C ASN A 395 7.70 19.35 -10.16
N TYR A 396 7.61 20.44 -9.40
CA TYR A 396 8.68 21.42 -9.25
C TYR A 396 9.29 21.28 -7.86
N LEU A 397 10.57 20.93 -7.79
CA LEU A 397 11.30 20.76 -6.53
C LEU A 397 12.28 21.93 -6.36
N PHE A 398 12.03 22.75 -5.33
CA PHE A 398 12.88 23.90 -4.97
C PHE A 398 13.94 23.56 -3.93
#